data_AF-A0AAW4XMK7-F1
#
_entry.id   AF-A0AAW4XMK7-F1
#
_cell.length_a   1.000
_cell.length_b   1.000
_cell.length_c   1.000
_cell.angle_alpha   90.00
_cell.angle_beta   90.00
_cell.angle_gamma   90.00
#
_symmetry.space_group_name_H-M   'P 1'
#
loop_
_entity.id
_entity.type
_entity.pdbx_description
1 polymer ?
#
loop_
_entity_poly.entity_id
_entity_poly.type
_entity_poly.pdbx_seq_one_letter_code
_entity_poly.pdbx_strand_id
1 'polypeptide(L)'
;MLKGFKDFLLRGNVLDLAVAVVVGAAFTAIVTAFTEYIIEPLISAVGGDNEMGWGFQILSDNPATFVNIGAVISAAINFVIIAAVVYFVLIVPANAAKKKFVTEPEDKQASAEDLLIQIRDILEAQAAQSGQGGAHAKPNPGIE
;
A
#
# COMPACT_ATOMS: atom_id res chain seq x y z
N MET A 1 2.53 15.13 31.80
CA MET A 1 1.87 15.05 30.47
C MET A 1 2.86 15.01 29.33
N LEU A 2 3.84 15.92 29.24
CA LEU A 2 4.89 15.91 28.20
C LEU A 2 5.67 14.58 28.10
N LYS A 3 5.98 13.93 29.24
CA LYS A 3 6.69 12.63 29.24
C LYS A 3 5.84 11.51 28.62
N GLY A 4 4.56 11.40 28.99
CA GLY A 4 3.63 10.43 28.41
C GLY A 4 3.30 10.69 26.94
N PHE A 5 3.31 11.95 26.50
CA PHE A 5 3.18 12.30 25.08
C PHE A 5 4.41 11.89 24.28
N LYS A 6 5.62 12.12 24.81
CA LYS A 6 6.87 11.63 24.21
C LYS A 6 6.87 10.10 24.12
N ASP A 7 6.46 9.39 25.17
CA ASP A 7 6.39 7.92 25.18
C ASP A 7 5.33 7.37 24.20
N PHE A 8 4.29 8.14 23.89
CA PHE A 8 3.30 7.83 22.86
C PHE A 8 3.86 8.03 21.44
N LEU A 9 4.57 9.13 21.19
CA LEU A 9 5.20 9.39 19.89
C LEU A 9 6.36 8.44 19.58
N LEU A 10 7.11 8.03 20.60
CA LEU A 10 8.19 7.05 20.47
C LEU A 10 7.67 5.62 20.24
N ARG A 11 6.36 5.41 20.31
CA ARG A 11 5.75 4.16 19.87
C ARG A 11 5.84 4.14 18.34
N GLY A 12 6.81 3.41 17.78
CA GLY A 12 7.17 3.45 16.35
C GLY A 12 5.98 3.39 15.38
N ASN A 13 4.97 2.57 15.69
CA ASN A 13 3.74 2.47 14.91
C ASN A 13 2.99 3.81 14.73
N VAL A 14 3.07 4.75 15.68
CA VAL A 14 2.41 6.07 15.59
C VAL A 14 3.24 7.02 14.73
N LEU A 15 4.57 6.99 14.90
CA LEU A 15 5.48 7.84 14.14
C LEU A 15 5.45 7.49 12.65
N ASP A 16 5.50 6.20 12.32
CA ASP A 16 5.48 5.72 10.93
C ASP A 16 4.16 6.08 10.24
N LEU A 17 3.04 5.93 10.96
CA LEU A 17 1.72 6.30 10.46
C LEU A 17 1.61 7.82 10.27
N ALA A 18 2.13 8.62 11.22
CA ALA A 18 2.14 10.08 11.12
C ALA A 18 2.96 10.56 9.90
N VAL A 19 4.14 9.98 9.69
CA VAL A 19 5.00 10.30 8.54
C VAL A 19 4.29 9.92 7.24
N ALA A 20 3.68 8.73 7.17
CA ALA A 20 2.96 8.28 5.99
C ALA A 20 1.82 9.25 5.60
N VAL A 21 1.04 9.72 6.57
CA VAL A 21 -0.07 10.67 6.33
C VAL A 21 0.46 12.03 5.85
N VAL A 22 1.49 12.57 6.50
CA VAL A 22 2.06 13.89 6.13
C VAL A 22 2.67 13.85 4.74
N VAL A 23 3.45 12.82 4.43
CA VAL A 23 4.08 12.66 3.11
C VAL A 23 3.01 12.43 2.02
N GLY A 24 2.00 11.61 2.30
CA GLY A 24 0.88 11.38 1.38
C GLY A 24 0.10 12.65 1.06
N ALA A 25 -0.20 13.47 2.07
CA ALA A 25 -0.87 14.77 1.90
C ALA A 25 -0.01 15.75 1.09
N ALA A 26 1.28 15.88 1.41
CA ALA A 26 2.20 16.76 0.69
C ALA A 26 2.37 16.37 -0.79
N PHE A 27 2.50 15.07 -1.07
CA PHE A 27 2.60 14.57 -2.43
C PHE A 27 1.30 14.83 -3.22
N THR A 28 0.15 14.55 -2.61
CA THR A 28 -1.16 14.83 -3.23
C THR A 28 -1.28 16.31 -3.60
N ALA A 29 -0.88 17.23 -2.71
CA ALA A 29 -0.91 18.66 -2.99
C ALA A 29 -0.03 19.06 -4.19
N ILE A 30 1.15 18.44 -4.36
CA ILE A 30 2.03 18.71 -5.51
C ILE A 30 1.37 18.24 -6.81
N VAL A 31 0.78 17.04 -6.83
CA VAL A 31 0.14 16.52 -8.03
C VAL A 31 -1.12 17.31 -8.36
N THR A 32 -1.93 17.66 -7.35
CA THR A 32 -3.10 18.53 -7.53
C THR A 32 -2.70 19.88 -8.12
N ALA A 33 -1.67 20.54 -7.57
CA ALA A 33 -1.18 21.79 -8.13
C ALA A 33 -0.69 21.64 -9.58
N PHE A 34 0.02 20.56 -9.89
CA PHE A 34 0.43 20.29 -11.27
C PHE A 34 -0.78 20.14 -12.20
N THR A 35 -1.81 19.40 -11.79
CA THR A 35 -2.98 19.22 -12.63
C THR A 35 -3.79 20.50 -12.78
N GLU A 36 -4.05 21.23 -11.69
CA GLU A 36 -4.80 22.49 -11.70
C GLU A 36 -4.09 23.59 -12.52
N TYR A 37 -2.78 23.74 -12.38
CA TYR A 37 -2.07 24.86 -13.01
C TYR A 37 -1.51 24.55 -14.40
N ILE A 38 -1.33 23.28 -14.75
CA ILE A 38 -0.75 22.89 -16.05
C ILE A 38 -1.76 22.15 -16.92
N ILE A 39 -2.45 21.16 -16.37
CA ILE A 39 -3.31 20.29 -17.17
C ILE A 39 -4.68 20.93 -17.42
N GLU A 40 -5.33 21.47 -16.39
CA GLU A 40 -6.66 22.08 -16.53
C GLU A 40 -6.68 23.22 -17.55
N PRO A 41 -5.68 24.13 -17.62
CA PRO A 41 -5.61 25.14 -18.66
C PRO A 41 -5.41 24.56 -20.07
N LEU A 42 -4.71 23.44 -20.21
CA LEU A 42 -4.53 22.78 -21.50
C LEU A 42 -5.84 22.10 -21.96
N ILE A 43 -6.57 21.50 -21.02
CA ILE A 43 -7.88 20.91 -21.29
C ILE A 43 -8.89 22.01 -21.61
N SER A 44 -8.91 23.11 -20.86
CA SER A 44 -9.83 24.23 -21.09
C SER A 44 -9.52 24.96 -22.40
N ALA A 45 -8.24 25.07 -22.80
CA ALA A 45 -7.86 25.63 -24.09
C ALA A 45 -8.40 24.82 -25.28
N VAL A 46 -8.54 23.50 -25.13
CA VAL A 46 -9.15 22.62 -26.15
C VAL A 46 -10.68 22.58 -26.02
N GLY A 47 -11.20 22.70 -24.79
CA GLY A 47 -12.63 22.61 -24.44
C GLY A 47 -13.42 23.92 -24.57
N GLY A 48 -12.76 25.05 -24.78
CA GLY A 48 -13.38 26.37 -24.83
C GLY A 48 -13.54 27.01 -23.45
N ASP A 49 -13.54 28.34 -23.44
CA ASP A 49 -13.56 29.17 -22.24
C ASP A 49 -14.83 28.92 -21.43
N ASN A 50 -14.64 28.51 -20.18
CA ASN A 50 -15.63 28.11 -19.19
C ASN A 50 -16.21 26.70 -19.38
N GLU A 51 -15.57 25.74 -18.71
CA GLU A 51 -16.28 24.58 -18.15
C GLU A 51 -17.06 23.75 -19.19
N MET A 52 -16.41 23.36 -20.30
CA MET A 52 -16.99 22.54 -21.38
C MET A 52 -18.37 23.00 -21.93
N GLY A 53 -18.85 24.23 -21.71
CA GLY A 53 -20.13 24.70 -22.27
C GLY A 53 -21.37 23.81 -22.05
N TRP A 54 -21.29 22.79 -21.18
CA TRP A 54 -22.33 21.78 -20.92
C TRP A 54 -22.95 22.01 -19.54
N GLY A 55 -22.92 23.27 -19.09
CA GLY A 55 -23.60 23.68 -17.88
C GLY A 55 -25.03 24.11 -18.18
N PHE A 56 -25.98 23.71 -17.34
CA PHE A 56 -27.35 24.20 -17.41
C PHE A 56 -27.83 24.66 -16.04
N GLN A 57 -28.69 25.67 -16.05
CA GLN A 57 -29.25 26.23 -14.82
C GLN A 57 -30.59 25.55 -14.53
N ILE A 58 -30.75 24.97 -13.34
CA ILE A 58 -32.00 24.31 -12.94
C ILE A 58 -33.10 25.35 -12.64
N LEU A 59 -32.75 26.46 -11.97
CA LEU A 59 -33.62 27.60 -11.70
C LEU A 59 -32.99 28.86 -12.29
N SER A 60 -33.66 29.49 -13.25
CA SER A 60 -33.13 30.63 -14.02
C SER A 60 -32.71 31.85 -13.17
N ASP A 61 -33.29 32.04 -11.99
CA ASP A 61 -33.00 33.17 -11.09
C ASP A 61 -32.10 32.82 -9.89
N ASN A 62 -31.63 31.58 -9.78
CA ASN A 62 -30.74 31.19 -8.69
C ASN A 62 -29.37 30.72 -9.25
N PRO A 63 -28.29 31.50 -9.04
CA PRO A 63 -26.95 31.12 -9.51
C PRO A 63 -26.39 29.89 -8.78
N ALA A 64 -26.89 29.54 -7.59
CA ALA A 64 -26.49 28.33 -6.88
C ALA A 64 -27.01 27.02 -7.52
N THR A 65 -27.89 27.12 -8.51
CA THR A 65 -28.49 25.98 -9.23
C THR A 65 -27.83 25.72 -10.59
N PHE A 66 -26.67 26.33 -10.86
CA PHE A 66 -25.91 26.05 -12.06
C PHE A 66 -25.22 24.67 -11.93
N VAL A 67 -25.64 23.73 -12.78
CA VAL A 67 -25.01 22.41 -12.88
C VAL A 67 -23.94 22.51 -13.95
N ASN A 68 -22.69 22.27 -13.58
CA ASN A 68 -21.57 22.29 -14.49
C ASN A 68 -21.05 20.87 -14.76
N ILE A 69 -21.42 20.31 -15.90
CA ILE A 69 -20.95 18.97 -16.34
C ILE A 69 -19.48 19.00 -16.77
N GLY A 70 -18.99 20.15 -17.24
CA GLY A 70 -17.59 20.32 -17.62
C GLY A 70 -16.63 20.23 -16.45
N ALA A 71 -16.96 20.79 -15.29
CA ALA A 71 -16.14 20.61 -14.09
C ALA A 71 -16.04 19.14 -13.69
N VAL A 72 -17.14 18.38 -13.81
CA VAL A 72 -17.15 16.96 -13.43
C VAL A 72 -16.23 16.13 -14.34
N ILE A 73 -16.29 16.34 -15.65
CA ILE A 73 -15.42 15.62 -16.60
C ILE A 73 -13.97 16.07 -16.42
N SER A 74 -13.71 17.36 -16.19
CA SER A 74 -12.37 17.87 -15.89
C SER A 74 -11.80 17.21 -14.63
N ALA A 75 -12.59 17.14 -13.56
CA ALA A 75 -12.22 16.47 -12.32
C ALA A 75 -11.97 14.96 -12.51
N ALA A 76 -12.73 14.29 -13.37
CA ALA A 76 -12.51 12.89 -13.71
C ALA A 76 -11.18 12.68 -14.45
N ILE A 77 -10.85 13.55 -15.41
CA ILE A 77 -9.56 13.52 -16.11
C ILE A 77 -8.41 13.79 -15.13
N ASN A 78 -8.57 14.79 -14.26
CA ASN A 78 -7.60 15.12 -13.22
C ASN A 78 -7.34 13.91 -12.29
N PHE A 79 -8.39 13.24 -11.83
CA PHE A 79 -8.28 12.02 -11.04
C PHE A 79 -7.49 10.90 -11.74
N VAL A 80 -7.74 10.67 -13.03
CA VAL A 80 -7.00 9.65 -13.81
C VAL A 80 -5.52 10.02 -13.92
N ILE A 81 -5.19 11.30 -14.11
CA ILE A 81 -3.81 11.77 -14.19
C ILE A 81 -3.10 11.60 -12.84
N ILE A 82 -3.73 12.00 -11.73
CA ILE A 82 -3.17 11.80 -10.39
C ILE A 82 -2.89 10.31 -10.16
N ALA A 83 -3.86 9.44 -10.46
CA ALA A 83 -3.70 7.99 -10.31
C ALA A 83 -2.55 7.45 -11.17
N ALA A 84 -2.41 7.92 -12.40
CA ALA A 84 -1.32 7.53 -13.30
C ALA A 84 0.05 7.97 -12.75
N VAL A 85 0.17 9.22 -12.30
CA VAL A 85 1.43 9.73 -11.71
C VAL A 85 1.81 8.94 -10.46
N VAL A 86 0.86 8.72 -9.55
CA VAL A 86 1.08 7.91 -8.33
C VAL A 86 1.53 6.49 -8.71
N TYR A 87 0.89 5.86 -9.69
CA TYR A 87 1.25 4.52 -10.13
C TYR A 87 2.66 4.47 -10.74
N PHE A 88 2.99 5.36 -11.66
CA PHE A 88 4.29 5.35 -12.34
C PHE A 88 5.45 5.80 -11.43
N VAL A 89 5.23 6.75 -10.52
CA VAL A 89 6.29 7.30 -9.66
C VAL A 89 6.48 6.52 -8.37
N LEU A 90 5.44 5.91 -7.81
CA LEU A 90 5.55 5.16 -6.55
C LEU A 90 5.47 3.65 -6.78
N ILE A 91 4.44 3.16 -7.47
CA ILE A 91 4.16 1.72 -7.56
C ILE A 91 5.15 1.01 -8.49
N VAL A 92 5.41 1.55 -9.67
CA VAL A 92 6.35 0.95 -10.65
C VAL A 92 7.78 0.83 -10.07
N PRO A 93 8.42 1.88 -9.53
CA PRO A 93 9.75 1.75 -8.96
C PRO A 93 9.74 0.93 -7.68
N ALA A 94 8.70 1.00 -6.83
CA ALA A 94 8.61 0.12 -5.66
C ALA A 94 8.53 -1.36 -6.06
N ASN A 95 7.76 -1.70 -7.09
CA ASN A 95 7.67 -3.07 -7.61
C ASN A 95 8.97 -3.50 -8.30
N ALA A 96 9.64 -2.60 -9.02
CA ALA A 96 10.94 -2.87 -9.63
C ALA A 96 12.05 -3.05 -8.58
N ALA A 97 12.04 -2.24 -7.52
CA ALA A 97 12.93 -2.36 -6.38
C ALA A 97 12.69 -3.67 -5.64
N LYS A 98 11.44 -4.03 -5.32
CA LYS A 98 11.13 -5.35 -4.77
C LYS A 98 11.66 -6.47 -5.66
N LYS A 99 11.48 -6.41 -6.98
CA LYS A 99 12.03 -7.43 -7.89
C LYS A 99 13.57 -7.49 -7.88
N LYS A 100 14.26 -6.39 -7.61
CA LYS A 100 15.73 -6.31 -7.58
C LYS A 100 16.36 -6.57 -6.21
N PHE A 101 15.63 -6.32 -5.12
CA PHE A 101 16.13 -6.43 -3.75
C PHE A 101 15.53 -7.61 -2.97
N VAL A 102 14.49 -8.29 -3.47
CA VAL A 102 13.96 -9.56 -2.90
C VAL A 102 14.81 -10.78 -3.31
N THR A 103 16.14 -10.60 -3.41
CA THR A 103 17.12 -11.69 -3.19
C THR A 103 17.75 -11.60 -1.80
N GLU A 104 17.51 -10.51 -1.08
CA GLU A 104 17.75 -10.45 0.35
C GLU A 104 16.38 -10.58 1.03
N PRO A 105 16.16 -11.58 1.90
CA PRO A 105 14.97 -11.59 2.71
C PRO A 105 15.01 -10.28 3.50
N GLU A 106 14.06 -9.38 3.23
CA GLU A 106 13.76 -8.33 4.20
C GLU A 106 13.62 -9.03 5.55
N ASP A 107 14.16 -8.40 6.59
CA ASP A 107 14.01 -8.69 8.01
C ASP A 107 12.53 -8.72 8.48
N LYS A 108 11.63 -9.31 7.71
CA LYS A 108 10.64 -10.19 8.30
C LYS A 108 11.45 -11.25 9.03
N GLN A 109 11.65 -11.02 10.33
CA GLN A 109 11.60 -12.12 11.31
C GLN A 109 10.66 -13.16 10.71
N ALA A 110 11.19 -14.34 10.37
CA ALA A 110 10.45 -15.38 9.66
C ALA A 110 9.01 -15.35 10.18
N SER A 111 8.04 -15.16 9.27
CA SER A 111 6.70 -14.82 9.73
C SER A 111 6.25 -15.91 10.70
N ALA A 112 5.38 -15.59 11.66
CA ALA A 112 5.01 -16.56 12.68
C ALA A 112 4.56 -17.89 12.04
N GLU A 113 3.93 -17.79 10.87
CA GLU A 113 3.58 -18.91 10.00
C GLU A 113 4.80 -19.71 9.50
N ASP A 114 5.84 -19.06 8.97
CA ASP A 114 7.09 -19.72 8.53
C ASP A 114 7.82 -20.43 9.67
N LEU A 115 7.85 -19.82 10.86
CA LEU A 115 8.44 -20.43 12.05
C LEU A 115 7.63 -21.64 12.53
N LEU A 116 6.30 -21.55 12.49
CA LEU A 116 5.43 -22.68 12.84
C LEU A 116 5.59 -23.85 11.87
N ILE A 117 5.78 -23.58 10.57
CA ILE A 117 6.09 -24.61 9.58
C ILE A 117 7.44 -25.26 9.90
N GLN A 118 8.49 -24.46 10.14
CA GLN A 118 9.81 -25.00 10.51
C GLN A 118 9.75 -25.84 11.80
N ILE A 119 9.00 -25.40 12.82
CA ILE A 119 8.81 -26.15 14.06
C ILE A 119 8.06 -27.47 13.79
N ARG A 120 6.99 -27.45 12.99
CA ARG A 120 6.27 -28.67 12.60
C ARG A 120 7.20 -29.67 11.91
N ASP A 121 7.99 -29.21 10.95
CA ASP A 121 8.87 -30.07 10.17
C ASP A 121 9.99 -30.67 11.05
N ILE A 122 10.53 -29.89 12.01
CA ILE A 122 11.49 -30.38 13.01
C ILE A 122 10.84 -31.42 13.95
N LEU A 123 9.59 -31.21 14.37
CA LEU A 123 8.86 -32.14 15.23
C LEU A 123 8.51 -33.45 14.51
N GLU A 124 8.12 -33.41 13.24
CA GLU A 124 7.90 -34.61 12.42
C GLU A 124 9.21 -35.40 12.23
N ALA A 125 10.32 -34.70 11.97
CA ALA A 125 11.63 -35.32 11.86
C ALA A 125 12.07 -35.99 13.18
N GLN A 126 11.82 -35.35 14.33
CA GLN A 126 12.06 -35.96 15.66
C GLN A 126 11.15 -37.14 15.93
N ALA A 127 9.87 -37.04 15.60
CA ALA A 127 8.90 -38.14 15.75
C ALA A 127 9.33 -39.37 14.92
N ALA A 128 9.76 -39.15 13.68
CA ALA A 128 10.29 -40.21 12.82
C ALA A 128 11.57 -40.88 13.39
N GLN A 129 12.46 -40.10 14.02
CA GLN A 129 13.68 -40.63 14.66
C GLN A 129 13.36 -41.41 15.95
N SER A 130 12.41 -40.94 16.76
CA SER A 130 12.00 -41.61 17.99
C SER A 130 11.28 -42.94 17.77
N GLY A 131 10.63 -43.14 16.61
CA GLY A 131 10.05 -44.43 16.20
C GLY A 131 11.08 -45.50 15.77
N GLN A 132 12.33 -45.13 15.48
CA GLN A 132 13.38 -46.05 15.01
C GLN A 132 14.26 -46.61 16.14
N GLY A 133 14.23 -46.01 17.34
CA GLY A 133 15.01 -46.47 18.50
C GLY A 133 14.46 -47.73 19.19
N GLY A 134 13.24 -48.17 18.86
CA GLY A 134 12.58 -49.32 19.51
C GLY A 134 12.81 -50.69 18.88
N ALA A 135 13.44 -50.76 17.70
CA ALA A 135 13.49 -52.01 16.90
C ALA A 135 14.78 -52.84 17.06
N HIS A 136 15.70 -52.48 17.95
CA HIS A 136 17.00 -53.14 18.11
C HIS A 136 17.19 -53.95 19.41
N ALA A 137 16.11 -54.49 19.98
CA ALA A 137 16.22 -55.57 20.98
C ALA A 137 15.85 -56.91 20.31
N LYS A 138 16.80 -57.54 19.60
CA LYS A 138 16.63 -58.93 19.17
C LYS A 138 16.57 -59.83 20.42
N PRO A 139 15.64 -60.80 20.51
CA PRO A 139 15.66 -61.78 21.59
C PRO A 139 16.92 -62.64 21.41
N ASN A 140 17.75 -62.69 22.44
CA ASN A 140 18.88 -63.62 22.50
C ASN A 140 18.32 -65.06 22.43
N PRO A 141 18.62 -65.85 21.38
CA PRO A 141 18.24 -67.25 21.39
C PRO A 141 19.15 -67.97 22.39
N GLY A 142 18.53 -68.71 23.31
CA GLY A 142 19.21 -69.40 24.39
C GLY A 142 20.31 -70.33 23.90
N ILE A 143 21.34 -70.47 24.74
CA ILE A 143 22.32 -71.53 24.62
C ILE A 143 22.17 -72.37 25.89
N GLU A 144 21.83 -73.65 25.65
CA GLU A 144 21.87 -74.76 26.61
C GLU A 144 23.26 -74.96 27.21
#